data_AF-A0A1C5MUR1-F1
#
_entry.id   AF-A0A1C5MUR1-F1
#
_cell.length_a   1.000
_cell.length_b   1.000
_cell.length_c   1.000
_cell.angle_alpha   90.00
_cell.angle_beta   90.00
_cell.angle_gamma   90.00
#
_symmetry.space_group_name_H-M   'P 1'
#
loop_
_entity.id
_entity.type
_entity.pdbx_description
1 polymer ?
#
loop_
_entity_poly.entity_id
_entity_poly.type
_entity_poly.pdbx_seq_one_letter_code
_entity_poly.pdbx_strand_id
1 'polypeptide(L)'
;MTKRQLVKWLEAKQSDAKAEVEIQYATAEKAYFAQRDEALKINETVDEVFRLISEADTVANRWKEALEKVEGIDTTCGWYTSLTTKLSDLSDKENIRMYIMKDFTDGTDALRQLKAKRSETLREIEKNYINVIANVESMKNAKTAVEYLEKLGSTCPL
;
A
#
# COMPACT_ATOMS: atom_id res chain seq x y z
N MET A 1 39.21 8.60 -7.48
CA MET A 1 37.87 8.87 -8.04
C MET A 1 37.85 10.10 -8.96
N THR A 2 37.06 10.11 -10.04
CA THR A 2 36.86 11.26 -10.98
C THR A 2 35.56 12.03 -10.67
N LYS A 3 35.40 13.27 -11.18
CA LYS A 3 34.14 14.02 -11.01
C LYS A 3 32.91 13.25 -11.50
N ARG A 4 33.03 12.57 -12.64
CA ARG A 4 31.95 11.72 -13.17
C ARG A 4 31.60 10.56 -12.25
N GLN A 5 32.59 9.96 -11.59
CA GLN A 5 32.35 8.93 -10.58
C GLN A 5 31.70 9.49 -9.31
N LEU A 6 32.08 10.70 -8.89
CA LEU A 6 31.44 11.39 -7.75
C LEU A 6 29.97 11.70 -8.02
N VAL A 7 29.64 12.20 -9.22
CA VAL A 7 28.24 12.46 -9.63
C VAL A 7 27.43 11.15 -9.61
N LYS A 8 27.94 10.08 -10.24
CA LYS A 8 27.26 8.77 -10.20
C LYS A 8 27.07 8.23 -8.78
N TRP A 9 28.05 8.45 -7.92
CA TRP A 9 27.96 8.07 -6.51
C TRP A 9 26.88 8.88 -5.78
N LEU A 10 26.76 10.18 -6.03
CA LEU A 10 25.70 11.04 -5.48
C LEU A 10 24.31 10.65 -5.99
N GLU A 11 24.17 10.32 -7.28
CA GLU A 11 22.92 9.80 -7.86
C GLU A 11 22.48 8.50 -7.19
N ALA A 12 23.43 7.57 -6.98
CA ALA A 12 23.17 6.33 -6.24
C ALA A 12 22.75 6.62 -4.79
N LYS A 13 23.43 7.54 -4.10
CA LYS A 13 23.08 7.94 -2.73
C LYS A 13 21.72 8.64 -2.63
N GLN A 14 21.34 9.41 -3.63
CA GLN A 14 20.00 9.98 -3.73
C GLN A 14 18.95 8.87 -3.85
N SER A 15 19.19 7.87 -4.70
CA SER A 15 18.31 6.73 -4.87
C SER A 15 18.17 5.93 -3.58
N ASP A 16 19.28 5.63 -2.91
CA ASP A 16 19.29 4.94 -1.62
C ASP A 16 18.47 5.70 -0.57
N ALA A 17 18.67 7.03 -0.47
CA ALA A 17 17.94 7.87 0.48
C ALA A 17 16.44 7.91 0.19
N LYS A 18 16.04 7.99 -1.10
CA LYS A 18 14.62 7.92 -1.49
C LYS A 18 14.01 6.56 -1.14
N ALA A 19 14.72 5.47 -1.39
CA ALA A 19 14.26 4.12 -1.07
C ALA A 19 14.07 3.92 0.45
N GLU A 20 14.98 4.44 1.27
CA GLU A 20 14.87 4.39 2.73
C GLU A 20 13.61 5.12 3.23
N VAL A 21 13.30 6.30 2.68
CA VAL A 21 12.06 7.03 3.02
C VAL A 21 10.82 6.24 2.64
N GLU A 22 10.82 5.55 1.49
CA GLU A 22 9.70 4.69 1.09
C GLU A 22 9.51 3.50 2.04
N ILE A 23 10.59 2.87 2.49
CA ILE A 23 10.53 1.78 3.48
C ILE A 23 9.95 2.28 4.82
N GLN A 24 10.43 3.43 5.30
CA GLN A 24 9.93 4.04 6.53
C GLN A 24 8.45 4.42 6.41
N TYR A 25 8.05 5.02 5.28
CA TYR A 25 6.66 5.36 5.01
C TYR A 25 5.78 4.11 4.94
N ALA A 26 6.17 3.08 4.19
CA ALA A 26 5.39 1.84 4.07
C ALA A 26 5.20 1.15 5.43
N THR A 27 6.22 1.19 6.28
CA THR A 27 6.14 0.66 7.65
C THR A 27 5.15 1.47 8.49
N ALA A 28 5.22 2.79 8.46
CA ALA A 28 4.32 3.66 9.20
C ALA A 28 2.88 3.59 8.68
N GLU A 29 2.68 3.50 7.35
CA GLU A 29 1.38 3.37 6.71
C GLU A 29 0.72 2.03 7.07
N LYS A 30 1.47 0.94 7.05
CA LYS A 30 0.99 -0.37 7.49
C LYS A 30 0.56 -0.35 8.96
N ALA A 31 1.37 0.25 9.84
CA ALA A 31 1.04 0.38 11.25
C ALA A 31 -0.21 1.23 11.47
N TYR A 32 -0.34 2.34 10.75
CA TYR A 32 -1.50 3.20 10.77
C TYR A 32 -2.78 2.44 10.37
N PHE A 33 -2.75 1.71 9.25
CA PHE A 33 -3.92 0.94 8.81
C PHE A 33 -4.27 -0.20 9.75
N ALA A 34 -3.28 -0.88 10.35
CA ALA A 34 -3.56 -1.89 11.37
C ALA A 34 -4.32 -1.29 12.58
N GLN A 35 -3.87 -0.14 13.08
CA GLN A 35 -4.54 0.55 14.20
C GLN A 35 -5.93 1.04 13.82
N ARG A 36 -6.09 1.59 12.61
CA ARG A 36 -7.40 2.02 12.12
C ARG A 36 -8.37 0.85 12.01
N ASP A 37 -7.91 -0.27 11.45
CA ASP A 37 -8.76 -1.45 11.23
C ASP A 37 -9.20 -2.07 12.56
N GLU A 38 -8.33 -2.05 13.57
CA GLU A 38 -8.65 -2.43 14.95
C GLU A 38 -9.68 -1.46 15.57
N ALA A 39 -9.45 -0.14 15.47
CA ALA A 39 -10.35 0.86 16.04
C ALA A 39 -11.75 0.83 15.40
N LEU A 40 -11.84 0.54 14.10
CA LEU A 40 -13.08 0.40 13.35
C LEU A 40 -13.67 -1.01 13.42
N LYS A 41 -13.02 -1.94 14.12
CA LYS A 41 -13.43 -3.34 14.27
C LYS A 41 -13.69 -4.03 12.92
N ILE A 42 -12.84 -3.75 11.93
CA ILE A 42 -13.03 -4.24 10.56
C ILE A 42 -12.96 -5.76 10.53
N ASN A 43 -11.98 -6.35 11.20
CA ASN A 43 -11.78 -7.80 11.17
C ASN A 43 -12.89 -8.53 11.92
N GLU A 44 -13.36 -8.01 13.07
CA GLU A 44 -14.49 -8.58 13.79
C GLU A 44 -15.77 -8.51 12.95
N THR A 45 -15.99 -7.39 12.24
CA THR A 45 -17.13 -7.24 11.33
C THR A 45 -17.04 -8.22 10.16
N VAL A 46 -15.86 -8.39 9.55
CA VAL A 46 -15.62 -9.38 8.49
C VAL A 46 -15.91 -10.78 8.98
N ASP A 47 -15.42 -11.14 10.17
CA ASP A 47 -15.61 -12.47 10.76
C ASP A 47 -17.09 -12.76 11.02
N GLU A 48 -17.82 -11.78 11.58
CA GLU A 48 -19.24 -11.94 11.88
C GLU A 48 -20.10 -12.00 10.60
N VAL A 49 -19.83 -11.14 9.62
CA VAL A 49 -20.51 -11.19 8.31
C VAL A 49 -20.23 -12.52 7.62
N PHE A 50 -18.97 -12.97 7.61
CA PHE A 50 -18.59 -14.25 7.00
C PHE A 50 -19.34 -15.43 7.64
N ARG A 51 -19.44 -15.45 8.98
CA ARG A 51 -20.20 -16.46 9.72
C ARG A 51 -21.67 -16.46 9.30
N LEU A 52 -22.31 -15.30 9.28
CA LEU A 52 -23.73 -15.16 8.93
C LEU A 52 -24.01 -15.53 7.46
N ILE A 53 -23.13 -15.14 6.53
CA ILE A 53 -23.25 -15.51 5.11
C ILE A 53 -23.07 -17.02 4.94
N SER A 54 -22.15 -17.65 5.65
CA SER A 54 -21.95 -19.11 5.62
C SER A 54 -23.19 -19.87 6.12
N GLU A 55 -23.84 -19.36 7.16
CA GLU A 55 -25.11 -19.91 7.66
C GLU A 55 -26.24 -19.74 6.63
N ALA A 56 -26.35 -18.55 6.02
CA ALA A 56 -27.32 -18.30 4.97
C ALA A 56 -27.11 -19.18 3.72
N ASP A 57 -25.85 -19.39 3.30
CA ASP A 57 -25.47 -20.24 2.18
C ASP A 57 -25.85 -21.70 2.44
N THR A 58 -25.60 -22.19 3.66
CA THR A 58 -26.03 -23.54 4.08
C THR A 58 -27.54 -23.71 3.96
N VAL A 59 -28.33 -22.71 4.41
CA VAL A 59 -29.80 -22.75 4.32
C VAL A 59 -30.25 -22.71 2.86
N ALA A 60 -29.65 -21.84 2.04
CA ALA A 60 -29.98 -21.69 0.63
C ALA A 60 -29.68 -22.97 -0.16
N ASN A 61 -28.53 -23.61 0.09
CA ASN A 61 -28.14 -24.85 -0.57
C ASN A 61 -29.04 -26.01 -0.15
N ARG A 62 -29.37 -26.16 1.13
CA ARG A 62 -30.33 -27.18 1.59
C ARG A 62 -31.71 -27.03 0.93
N TRP A 63 -32.19 -25.79 0.77
CA TRP A 63 -33.44 -25.53 0.06
C TRP A 63 -33.34 -25.87 -1.42
N LYS A 64 -32.23 -25.51 -2.08
CA LYS A 64 -31.97 -25.83 -3.49
C LYS A 64 -31.92 -27.33 -3.74
N GLU A 65 -31.23 -28.09 -2.88
CA GLU A 65 -31.20 -29.56 -2.93
C GLU A 65 -32.58 -30.20 -2.76
N ALA A 66 -33.46 -29.59 -1.96
CA ALA A 66 -34.82 -30.05 -1.79
C ALA A 66 -35.67 -29.78 -3.05
N LEU A 67 -35.47 -28.62 -3.70
CA LEU A 67 -36.13 -28.28 -4.97
C LEU A 67 -35.74 -29.22 -6.11
N GLU A 68 -34.46 -29.61 -6.20
CA GLU A 68 -33.95 -30.52 -7.23
C GLU A 68 -34.62 -31.90 -7.23
N LYS A 69 -35.28 -32.27 -6.12
CA LYS A 69 -36.01 -33.54 -5.98
C LYS A 69 -37.47 -33.46 -6.43
N VAL A 70 -37.98 -32.27 -6.78
CA VAL A 70 -39.38 -32.07 -7.16
C VAL A 70 -39.53 -32.24 -8.68
N GLU A 71 -40.37 -33.18 -9.08
CA GLU A 71 -40.65 -33.43 -10.50
C GLU A 71 -41.23 -32.18 -11.19
N GLY A 72 -40.66 -31.81 -12.34
CA GLY A 72 -41.09 -30.65 -13.12
C GLY A 72 -40.49 -29.30 -12.70
N ILE A 73 -39.67 -29.24 -11.65
CA ILE A 73 -38.89 -28.04 -11.30
C ILE A 73 -37.49 -28.12 -11.93
N ASP A 74 -37.13 -27.12 -12.73
CA ASP A 74 -35.81 -26.99 -13.33
C ASP A 74 -34.97 -25.93 -12.58
N THR A 75 -33.89 -26.36 -11.94
CA THR A 75 -32.94 -25.50 -11.22
C THR A 75 -31.70 -25.14 -12.05
N THR A 76 -31.62 -25.60 -13.30
CA THR A 76 -30.49 -25.33 -14.22
C THR A 76 -30.55 -23.94 -14.86
N CYS A 77 -31.70 -23.27 -14.75
CA CYS A 77 -31.90 -21.86 -15.10
C CYS A 77 -31.16 -20.93 -14.12
N GLY A 78 -29.83 -21.01 -14.07
CA GLY A 78 -28.99 -20.24 -13.16
C GLY A 78 -29.01 -18.75 -13.47
N TRP A 79 -29.97 -18.03 -12.87
CA TRP A 79 -30.04 -16.57 -13.00
C TRP A 79 -28.89 -15.92 -12.23
N TYR A 80 -28.16 -15.01 -12.88
CA TYR A 80 -27.07 -14.23 -12.27
C TYR A 80 -27.50 -13.44 -11.01
N THR A 81 -28.79 -13.16 -10.89
CA THR A 81 -29.41 -12.49 -9.73
C THR A 81 -29.96 -13.47 -8.68
N SER A 82 -29.69 -14.78 -8.81
CA SER A 82 -30.15 -15.78 -7.85
C SER A 82 -29.51 -15.61 -6.48
N LEU A 83 -30.21 -16.05 -5.44
CA LEU A 83 -29.73 -15.99 -4.06
C LEU A 83 -28.39 -16.71 -3.89
N THR A 84 -28.24 -17.92 -4.42
CA THR A 84 -26.99 -18.70 -4.31
C THR A 84 -25.82 -18.02 -5.01
N THR A 85 -26.06 -17.34 -6.14
CA THR A 85 -25.01 -16.55 -6.82
C THR A 85 -24.61 -15.35 -5.97
N LYS A 86 -25.58 -14.63 -5.39
CA LYS A 86 -25.30 -13.47 -4.52
C LYS A 86 -24.57 -13.83 -3.24
N LEU A 87 -24.87 -14.98 -2.64
CA LEU A 87 -24.14 -15.49 -1.48
C LEU A 87 -22.71 -15.93 -1.85
N SER A 88 -22.53 -16.52 -3.04
CA SER A 88 -21.20 -16.88 -3.57
C SER A 88 -20.28 -15.64 -3.75
N ASP A 89 -20.83 -14.49 -4.15
CA ASP A 89 -20.06 -13.23 -4.26
C ASP A 89 -19.45 -12.77 -2.91
N LEU A 90 -19.98 -13.29 -1.79
CA LEU A 90 -19.57 -12.98 -0.40
C LEU A 90 -19.01 -14.21 0.32
N SER A 91 -18.56 -15.22 -0.42
CA SER A 91 -18.15 -16.53 0.13
C SER A 91 -16.78 -16.55 0.79
N ASP A 92 -16.03 -15.45 0.76
CA ASP A 92 -14.71 -15.35 1.39
C ASP A 92 -14.50 -14.01 2.11
N LYS A 93 -13.60 -14.03 3.09
CA LYS A 93 -13.29 -12.89 3.93
C LYS A 93 -12.61 -11.75 3.18
N GLU A 94 -11.86 -12.02 2.10
CA GLU A 94 -11.17 -10.98 1.35
C GLU A 94 -12.17 -10.12 0.56
N ASN A 95 -13.15 -10.75 -0.07
CA ASN A 95 -14.24 -10.07 -0.76
C ASN A 95 -15.13 -9.28 0.21
N ILE A 96 -15.53 -9.87 1.34
CA ILE A 96 -16.27 -9.16 2.39
C ILE A 96 -15.50 -7.92 2.86
N ARG A 97 -14.21 -8.09 3.16
CA ARG A 97 -13.34 -6.99 3.56
C ARG A 97 -13.23 -5.92 2.49
N MET A 98 -13.04 -6.31 1.22
CA MET A 98 -12.99 -5.37 0.10
C MET A 98 -14.28 -4.53 0.03
N TYR A 99 -15.46 -5.12 0.20
CA TYR A 99 -16.72 -4.38 0.17
C TYR A 99 -16.86 -3.43 1.35
N ILE A 100 -16.53 -3.88 2.57
CA ILE A 100 -16.51 -2.99 3.76
C ILE A 100 -15.57 -1.81 3.55
N MET A 101 -14.39 -2.04 2.97
CA MET A 101 -13.43 -0.98 2.68
C MET A 101 -13.90 0.02 1.60
N LYS A 102 -14.90 -0.34 0.78
CA LYS A 102 -15.51 0.56 -0.21
C LYS A 102 -16.60 1.44 0.39
N ASP A 103 -17.12 1.12 1.58
CA ASP A 103 -18.17 1.88 2.24
C ASP A 103 -17.66 3.20 2.85
N PHE A 104 -16.35 3.39 2.93
CA PHE A 104 -15.77 4.59 3.50
C PHE A 104 -14.48 5.04 2.81
N THR A 105 -14.14 6.30 3.04
CA THR A 105 -12.84 6.87 2.69
C THR A 105 -12.20 7.41 3.95
N ASP A 106 -10.92 7.13 4.12
CA ASP A 106 -10.14 7.65 5.25
C ASP A 106 -9.61 9.06 4.95
N GLY A 107 -10.36 10.06 5.42
CA GLY A 107 -10.02 11.48 5.30
C GLY A 107 -9.34 12.07 6.53
N THR A 108 -8.87 11.24 7.47
CA THR A 108 -8.34 11.73 8.75
C THR A 108 -7.05 12.53 8.57
N ASP A 109 -6.83 13.50 9.46
CA ASP A 109 -5.62 14.33 9.43
C ASP A 109 -4.35 13.51 9.67
N ALA A 110 -4.44 12.42 10.44
CA ALA A 110 -3.30 11.53 10.67
C ALA A 110 -2.79 10.91 9.35
N LEU A 111 -3.67 10.35 8.52
CA LEU A 111 -3.28 9.79 7.22
C LEU A 111 -2.79 10.88 6.26
N ARG A 112 -3.44 12.05 6.29
CA ARG A 112 -3.05 13.21 5.47
C ARG A 112 -1.63 13.69 5.83
N GLN A 113 -1.34 13.83 7.12
CA GLN A 113 -0.03 14.24 7.62
C GLN A 113 1.05 13.19 7.29
N LEU A 114 0.73 11.91 7.40
CA LEU A 114 1.65 10.84 7.04
C LEU A 114 2.07 10.93 5.55
N LYS A 115 1.10 11.11 4.66
CA LYS A 115 1.33 11.30 3.22
C LYS A 115 2.10 12.59 2.93
N ALA A 116 1.73 13.69 3.57
CA ALA A 116 2.39 14.98 3.40
C ALA A 116 3.88 14.91 3.82
N LYS A 117 4.16 14.30 4.98
CA LYS A 117 5.53 14.14 5.49
C LYS A 117 6.40 13.34 4.52
N ARG A 118 5.87 12.26 3.93
CA ARG A 118 6.59 11.50 2.88
C ARG A 118 6.92 12.39 1.69
N SER A 119 5.92 13.08 1.13
CA SER A 119 6.12 13.93 -0.04
C SER A 119 7.11 15.06 0.22
N GLU A 120 7.04 15.70 1.39
CA GLU A 120 7.98 16.74 1.80
C GLU A 120 9.41 16.20 1.91
N THR A 121 9.59 15.07 2.61
CA THR A 121 10.92 14.45 2.79
C THR A 121 11.55 14.06 1.45
N LEU A 122 10.77 13.46 0.54
CA LEU A 122 11.26 13.10 -0.80
C LEU A 122 11.66 14.33 -1.62
N ARG A 123 10.87 15.41 -1.54
CA ARG A 123 11.15 16.67 -2.23
C ARG A 123 12.42 17.33 -1.69
N GLU A 124 12.63 17.29 -0.38
CA GLU A 124 13.86 17.80 0.24
C GLU A 124 15.09 17.00 -0.17
N ILE A 125 15.02 15.67 -0.16
CA ILE A 125 16.09 14.80 -0.69
C ILE A 125 16.41 15.17 -2.13
N GLU A 126 15.38 15.24 -2.98
CA GLU A 126 15.55 15.58 -4.39
C GLU A 126 16.26 16.92 -4.58
N LYS A 127 15.73 17.97 -3.95
CA LYS A 127 16.29 19.33 -4.01
C LYS A 127 17.74 19.36 -3.52
N ASN A 128 18.03 18.70 -2.40
CA ASN A 128 19.37 18.71 -1.80
C ASN A 128 20.38 18.02 -2.70
N TYR A 129 20.08 16.84 -3.22
CA TYR A 129 20.99 16.11 -4.11
C TYR A 129 21.17 16.80 -5.46
N ILE A 130 20.13 17.41 -6.05
CA ILE A 130 20.26 18.23 -7.27
C ILE A 130 21.26 19.36 -7.05
N ASN A 131 21.15 20.08 -5.92
CA ASN A 131 22.05 21.19 -5.60
C ASN A 131 23.49 20.70 -5.36
N VAL A 132 23.67 19.58 -4.64
CA VAL A 132 24.99 19.02 -4.36
C VAL A 132 25.67 18.54 -5.64
N ILE A 133 24.94 17.87 -6.54
CA ILE A 133 25.45 17.42 -7.84
C ILE A 133 25.87 18.62 -8.68
N ALA A 134 25.01 19.63 -8.83
CA ALA A 134 25.33 20.83 -9.60
C ALA A 134 26.60 21.53 -9.07
N ASN A 135 26.75 21.62 -7.74
CA ASN A 135 27.96 22.17 -7.12
C ASN A 135 29.19 21.33 -7.46
N VAL A 136 29.13 20.00 -7.34
CA VAL A 136 30.24 19.09 -7.70
C VAL A 136 30.62 19.20 -9.18
N GLU A 137 29.65 19.31 -10.08
CA GLU A 137 29.89 19.45 -11.52
C GLU A 137 30.63 20.74 -11.86
N SER A 138 30.23 21.85 -11.23
CA SER A 138 30.83 23.18 -11.43
C SER A 138 32.28 23.31 -10.95
N MET A 139 32.75 22.40 -10.10
CA MET A 139 34.09 22.47 -9.50
C MET A 139 35.19 22.13 -10.49
N LYS A 140 36.35 22.78 -10.32
CA LYS A 140 37.50 22.69 -11.23
C LYS A 140 38.05 21.27 -11.38
N ASN A 141 38.09 20.49 -10.31
CA ASN A 141 38.63 19.14 -10.31
C ASN A 141 37.98 18.26 -9.23
N ALA A 142 38.24 16.95 -9.29
CA ALA A 142 37.67 15.98 -8.36
C ALA A 142 38.15 16.16 -6.90
N LYS A 143 39.36 16.70 -6.68
CA LYS A 143 39.89 16.94 -5.34
C LYS A 143 39.05 17.99 -4.60
N THR A 144 38.76 19.12 -5.25
CA THR A 144 37.91 20.17 -4.68
C THR A 144 36.47 19.68 -4.44
N ALA A 145 35.97 18.79 -5.31
CA ALA A 145 34.67 18.15 -5.12
C ALA A 145 34.62 17.24 -3.89
N VAL A 146 35.67 16.44 -3.66
CA VAL A 146 35.78 15.60 -2.45
C VAL A 146 35.86 16.47 -1.19
N GLU A 147 36.71 17.50 -1.17
CA GLU A 147 36.84 18.43 -0.03
C GLU A 147 35.50 19.14 0.29
N TYR A 148 34.70 19.46 -0.74
CA TYR A 148 33.36 20.01 -0.56
C TYR A 148 32.40 19.00 0.08
N LEU A 149 32.39 17.76 -0.42
CA LEU A 149 31.52 16.70 0.12
C LEU A 149 31.89 16.34 1.56
N GLU A 150 33.19 16.31 1.89
CA GLU A 150 33.67 16.12 3.27
C GLU A 150 33.16 17.21 4.22
N LYS A 151 33.14 18.48 3.79
CA LYS A 151 32.55 19.59 4.57
C LYS A 151 31.05 19.44 4.80
N LEU A 152 30.35 18.74 3.92
CA LEU A 152 28.93 18.40 4.07
C LEU A 152 28.71 17.15 4.95
N GLY A 153 29.77 16.56 5.50
CA GLY A 153 29.70 15.33 6.30
C GLY A 153 29.58 14.05 5.47
N SER A 154 29.81 14.13 4.15
CA SER A 154 29.81 12.97 3.27
C SER A 154 31.21 12.34 3.21
N THR A 155 31.37 11.12 3.73
CA THR A 155 32.57 10.31 3.47
C THR A 155 32.46 9.65 2.09
N CYS A 156 33.18 10.18 1.10
CA CYS A 156 33.30 9.53 -0.20
C CYS A 156 34.03 8.18 -0.07
N PRO A 157 33.69 7.15 -0.87
CA PRO A 157 34.57 6.01 -1.06
C PRO A 157 35.88 6.51 -1.68
N LEU A 158 37.03 6.01 -1.24
CA LEU A 158 38.33 6.32 -1.86
C LEU A 158 38.51 5.54 -3.17
#